data_AF-A0AB73BK64-F1
#
_entry.id   AF-A0AB73BK64-F1
#
_cell.length_a   1.000
_cell.length_b   1.000
_cell.length_c   1.000
_cell.angle_alpha   90.00
_cell.angle_beta   90.00
_cell.angle_gamma   90.00
#
_symmetry.space_group_name_H-M   'P 1'
#
loop_
_entity.id
_entity.type
_entity.pdbx_description
1 polymer ?
#
loop_
_entity_poly.entity_id
_entity_poly.type
_entity_poly.pdbx_seq_one_letter_code
_entity_poly.pdbx_strand_id
1 'polypeptide(L)'
;MKKLTSITILVILLFGCANSAKNDLATLKSTPVCCANLSDISFATQQIKKLTTFDLKNQPIRVFNEAKSPFIAIEKPNNSRFVQVFSYANGVFIQTATMVYPQLLILDKSKQVIKHLKPYEAWQNGLPTTLDLAGNLYYKTQFTLPEEAKYLIFYTDSSLNNKKTTINWRSQVGGSEYRQLTLTSFAKIGIKLL
;
A
#
# COMPACT_ATOMS: atom_id res chain seq x y z
N MET A 1 55.52 2.98 18.13
CA MET A 1 54.25 2.23 18.09
C MET A 1 53.21 2.96 18.95
N LYS A 2 52.27 3.68 18.34
CA LYS A 2 51.05 4.14 19.02
C LYS A 2 49.88 3.86 18.06
N LYS A 3 49.07 2.86 18.42
CA LYS A 3 47.86 2.48 17.71
C LYS A 3 46.85 3.60 17.92
N LEU A 4 46.65 4.44 16.91
CA LEU A 4 45.52 5.34 16.85
C LEU A 4 44.35 4.52 16.27
N THR A 5 43.66 3.80 17.15
CA THR A 5 42.47 3.03 16.77
C THR A 5 41.34 4.00 16.42
N SER A 6 41.04 4.05 15.14
CA SER A 6 39.84 4.65 14.54
C SER A 6 38.57 4.20 15.27
N ILE A 7 38.04 5.05 16.14
CA ILE A 7 36.67 4.94 16.68
C ILE A 7 35.93 6.21 16.27
N THR A 8 35.74 6.37 14.96
CA THR A 8 34.96 7.49 14.42
C THR A 8 34.26 7.11 13.11
N ILE A 9 33.88 5.84 12.94
CA ILE A 9 33.06 5.39 11.80
C ILE A 9 32.02 4.38 12.30
N LEU A 10 31.14 4.78 13.23
CA LEU A 10 29.96 3.99 13.59
C LEU A 10 28.75 4.83 14.04
N VAL A 11 28.70 6.11 13.67
CA VAL A 11 27.54 6.98 14.00
C VAL A 11 26.82 7.50 12.75
N ILE A 12 27.41 7.38 11.55
CA ILE A 12 26.83 7.91 10.31
C ILE A 12 25.90 6.89 9.61
N LEU A 13 25.91 5.61 10.00
CA LEU A 13 25.08 4.56 9.38
C LEU A 13 23.73 4.31 10.07
N LEU A 14 23.39 5.08 11.12
CA LEU A 14 22.09 5.00 11.80
C LEU A 14 21.07 6.04 11.33
N PHE A 15 21.38 6.84 10.30
CA PHE A 15 20.35 7.45 9.44
C PHE A 15 19.71 6.39 8.53
N GLY A 16 19.38 5.23 9.11
CA GLY A 16 18.49 4.28 8.48
C GLY A 16 17.24 5.05 8.06
N CYS A 17 16.95 5.00 6.78
CA CYS A 17 15.84 5.67 6.11
C CYS A 17 14.51 5.32 6.79
N ALA A 18 14.21 5.96 7.90
CA ALA A 18 12.89 5.98 8.47
C ALA A 18 12.04 6.78 7.49
N ASN A 19 11.41 6.06 6.55
CA ASN A 19 10.39 6.61 5.68
C ASN A 19 9.25 7.06 6.59
N SER A 20 9.28 8.33 6.98
CA SER A 20 8.19 8.93 7.72
C SER A 20 7.08 9.29 6.74
N ALA A 21 5.83 9.11 7.15
CA ALA A 21 4.66 9.54 6.37
C ALA A 21 4.70 11.04 6.01
N LYS A 22 5.45 11.85 6.78
CA LYS A 22 5.73 13.27 6.48
C LYS A 22 6.64 13.44 5.24
N ASN A 23 7.72 12.68 5.15
CA ASN A 23 8.60 12.70 3.98
C ASN A 23 7.88 12.12 2.75
N ASP A 24 7.08 11.10 2.94
CA ASP A 24 6.24 10.52 1.88
C ASP A 24 5.28 11.57 1.30
N LEU A 25 4.63 12.39 2.14
CA LEU A 25 3.78 13.48 1.68
C LEU A 25 4.56 14.55 0.90
N ALA A 26 5.78 14.88 1.33
CA ALA A 26 6.63 15.85 0.62
C ALA A 26 7.01 15.34 -0.77
N THR A 27 7.46 14.08 -0.87
CA THR A 27 7.76 13.41 -2.14
C THR A 27 6.52 13.36 -3.04
N LEU A 28 5.36 13.00 -2.50
CA LEU A 28 4.12 12.95 -3.27
C LEU A 28 3.72 14.30 -3.87
N LYS A 29 3.95 15.40 -3.13
CA LYS A 29 3.68 16.76 -3.61
C LYS A 29 4.62 17.15 -4.76
N SER A 30 5.90 16.79 -4.69
CA SER A 30 6.89 17.17 -5.72
C SER A 30 6.84 16.28 -6.97
N THR A 31 6.44 15.01 -6.87
CA THR A 31 6.41 14.11 -8.02
C THR A 31 5.39 14.55 -9.08
N PRO A 32 5.76 14.59 -10.38
CA PRO A 32 4.85 14.96 -11.45
C PRO A 32 3.74 13.91 -11.63
N VAL A 33 2.57 14.39 -12.07
CA VAL A 33 1.42 13.54 -12.42
C VAL A 33 1.68 12.91 -13.78
N CYS A 34 1.50 11.60 -13.92
CA CYS A 34 1.80 10.89 -15.17
C CYS A 34 0.72 11.05 -16.25
N CYS A 35 -0.54 11.30 -15.87
CA CYS A 35 -1.66 11.40 -16.82
C CYS A 35 -2.82 12.21 -16.25
N ALA A 36 -3.53 12.92 -17.15
CA ALA A 36 -4.73 13.69 -16.81
C ALA A 36 -6.01 12.85 -16.95
N ASN A 37 -6.12 11.99 -17.97
CA ASN A 37 -7.32 11.18 -18.22
C ASN A 37 -7.10 9.71 -17.91
N LEU A 38 -8.16 8.99 -17.52
CA LEU A 38 -8.10 7.54 -17.29
C LEU A 38 -7.79 6.77 -18.59
N SER A 39 -8.16 7.36 -19.73
CA SER A 39 -7.85 6.84 -21.07
C SER A 39 -6.36 6.67 -21.33
N ASP A 40 -5.54 7.52 -20.71
CA ASP A 40 -4.11 7.63 -20.99
C ASP A 40 -3.29 6.68 -20.10
N ILE A 41 -3.94 5.98 -19.18
CA ILE A 41 -3.30 5.01 -18.30
C ILE A 41 -2.98 3.73 -19.08
N SER A 42 -1.72 3.31 -18.99
CA SER A 42 -1.25 1.99 -19.40
C SER A 42 -1.58 0.96 -18.32
N PHE A 43 -2.17 -0.16 -18.72
CA PHE A 43 -2.57 -1.24 -17.83
C PHE A 43 -1.66 -2.45 -18.01
N ALA A 44 -1.05 -2.91 -16.92
CA ALA A 44 -0.23 -4.11 -16.95
C ALA A 44 -1.11 -5.36 -16.92
N THR A 45 -0.74 -6.38 -17.69
CA THR A 45 -1.36 -7.70 -17.57
C THR A 45 -0.86 -8.41 -16.32
N GLN A 46 -1.73 -9.16 -15.65
CA GLN A 46 -1.36 -9.90 -14.45
C GLN A 46 -1.87 -11.34 -14.51
N GLN A 47 -1.04 -12.27 -14.01
CA GLN A 47 -1.39 -13.69 -13.94
C GLN A 47 -2.39 -13.95 -12.80
N ILE A 48 -3.41 -14.75 -13.10
CA ILE A 48 -4.37 -15.26 -12.10
C ILE A 48 -3.63 -16.14 -11.08
N LYS A 49 -4.06 -16.12 -9.81
CA LYS A 49 -3.52 -16.90 -8.68
C LYS A 49 -2.06 -16.64 -8.33
N LYS A 50 -1.38 -15.70 -9.00
CA LYS A 50 -0.03 -15.25 -8.66
C LYS A 50 -0.10 -13.97 -7.84
N LEU A 51 0.57 -13.97 -6.69
CA LEU A 51 0.80 -12.75 -5.92
C LEU A 51 1.90 -11.93 -6.61
N THR A 52 1.59 -10.70 -6.98
CA THR A 52 2.57 -9.74 -7.49
C THR A 52 2.73 -8.61 -6.48
N THR A 53 3.95 -8.32 -6.07
CA THR A 53 4.27 -7.26 -5.12
C THR A 53 4.73 -6.01 -5.85
N PHE A 54 4.21 -4.86 -5.42
CA PHE A 54 4.52 -3.55 -5.95
C PHE A 54 5.03 -2.67 -4.81
N ASP A 55 6.13 -1.96 -5.06
CA ASP A 55 6.56 -0.87 -4.20
C ASP A 55 5.93 0.43 -4.72
N LEU A 56 5.02 1.04 -3.95
CA LEU A 56 4.29 2.25 -4.34
C LEU A 56 5.21 3.46 -4.56
N LYS A 57 6.44 3.44 -4.03
CA LYS A 57 7.44 4.47 -4.32
C LYS A 57 7.89 4.49 -5.77
N ASN A 58 7.81 3.34 -6.44
CA ASN A 58 8.25 3.16 -7.82
C ASN A 58 7.07 3.23 -8.81
N GLN A 59 5.87 3.60 -8.34
CA GLN A 59 4.67 3.62 -9.16
C GLN A 59 4.36 5.04 -9.66
N PRO A 60 3.68 5.17 -10.81
CA PRO A 60 3.25 6.46 -11.32
C PRO A 60 2.30 7.17 -10.34
N ILE A 61 2.33 8.49 -10.35
CA ILE A 61 1.44 9.34 -9.55
C ILE A 61 0.34 9.91 -10.42
N ARG A 62 -0.90 9.90 -9.92
CA ARG A 62 -2.05 10.56 -10.54
C ARG A 62 -2.88 11.29 -9.48
N VAL A 63 -3.68 12.27 -9.87
CA VAL A 63 -4.68 12.89 -8.98
C VAL A 63 -5.95 12.03 -8.96
N PHE A 64 -6.34 11.55 -7.77
CA PHE A 64 -7.61 10.89 -7.49
C PHE A 64 -8.32 11.65 -6.36
N ASN A 65 -9.61 11.95 -6.51
CA ASN A 65 -10.38 12.73 -5.52
C ASN A 65 -9.63 14.00 -5.07
N GLU A 66 -9.12 14.78 -6.04
CA GLU A 66 -8.36 16.02 -5.81
C GLU A 66 -6.99 15.86 -5.12
N ALA A 67 -6.56 14.62 -4.81
CA ALA A 67 -5.31 14.36 -4.12
C ALA A 67 -4.35 13.53 -5.00
N LYS A 68 -3.06 13.91 -5.03
CA LYS A 68 -2.02 13.08 -5.69
C LYS A 68 -1.94 11.73 -4.98
N SER A 69 -1.79 10.65 -5.72
CA SER A 69 -1.59 9.30 -5.21
C SER A 69 -0.74 8.46 -6.16
N PRO A 70 0.18 7.62 -5.63
CA PRO A 70 0.69 6.50 -6.39
C PRO A 70 -0.44 5.54 -6.73
N PHE A 71 -0.33 4.87 -7.88
CA PHE A 71 -1.31 3.88 -8.28
C PHE A 71 -0.71 2.74 -9.07
N ILE A 72 -1.39 1.60 -9.03
CA ILE A 72 -1.10 0.41 -9.84
C ILE A 72 -2.30 0.17 -10.73
N ALA A 73 -2.08 0.12 -12.04
CA ALA A 73 -3.11 -0.11 -13.04
C ALA A 73 -2.89 -1.47 -13.70
N ILE A 74 -3.88 -2.36 -13.57
CA ILE A 74 -3.83 -3.71 -14.15
C ILE A 74 -5.09 -4.03 -14.93
N GLU A 75 -4.95 -4.92 -15.92
CA GLU A 75 -6.10 -5.53 -16.57
C GLU A 75 -6.68 -6.65 -15.71
N LYS A 76 -8.01 -6.70 -15.60
CA LYS A 76 -8.71 -7.84 -15.01
C LYS A 76 -8.66 -9.02 -15.98
N PRO A 77 -8.12 -10.18 -15.59
CA PRO A 77 -8.29 -11.41 -16.36
C PRO A 77 -9.76 -11.82 -16.41
N ASN A 78 -10.22 -12.33 -17.55
CA ASN A 78 -11.63 -12.65 -17.78
C ASN A 78 -12.20 -13.57 -16.68
N ASN A 79 -11.42 -14.56 -16.23
CA ASN A 79 -11.87 -15.58 -15.27
C ASN A 79 -11.71 -15.18 -13.79
N SER A 80 -11.29 -13.96 -13.48
CA SER A 80 -11.12 -13.53 -12.09
C SER A 80 -12.39 -12.87 -11.54
N ARG A 81 -12.91 -13.37 -10.42
CA ARG A 81 -14.08 -12.80 -9.72
C ARG A 81 -13.70 -11.98 -8.49
N PHE A 82 -12.50 -12.21 -7.95
CA PHE A 82 -12.03 -11.50 -6.77
C PHE A 82 -10.62 -10.98 -6.96
N VAL A 83 -10.29 -9.92 -6.24
CA VAL A 83 -8.90 -9.49 -6.07
C VAL A 83 -8.58 -9.34 -4.60
N GLN A 84 -7.47 -9.92 -4.20
CA GLN A 84 -6.91 -9.79 -2.86
C GLN A 84 -5.77 -8.78 -2.88
N VAL A 85 -5.80 -7.86 -1.92
CA VAL A 85 -4.76 -6.83 -1.73
C VAL A 85 -4.15 -7.00 -0.36
N PHE A 86 -2.82 -7.13 -0.32
CA PHE A 86 -2.00 -7.34 0.86
C PHE A 86 -1.24 -6.05 1.14
N SER A 87 -1.65 -5.29 2.15
CA SER A 87 -1.00 -4.03 2.51
C SER A 87 0.04 -4.30 3.59
N TYR A 88 1.32 -4.23 3.25
CA TYR A 88 2.40 -4.55 4.17
C TYR A 88 2.75 -3.35 5.03
N ALA A 89 2.95 -3.59 6.32
CA ALA A 89 3.53 -2.58 7.21
C ALA A 89 5.00 -2.33 6.83
N ASN A 90 5.38 -1.07 6.81
CA ASN A 90 6.73 -0.62 6.50
C ASN A 90 7.36 -0.02 7.76
N GLY A 91 8.39 -0.66 8.29
CA GLY A 91 9.10 -0.25 9.49
C GLY A 91 9.38 -1.42 10.42
N VAL A 92 10.50 -1.34 11.15
CA VAL A 92 10.98 -2.41 12.05
C VAL A 92 10.18 -2.46 13.35
N PHE A 93 9.75 -1.29 13.85
CA PHE A 93 9.02 -1.16 15.12
C PHE A 93 7.58 -0.73 14.86
N ILE A 94 6.63 -1.45 15.45
CA ILE A 94 5.20 -1.22 15.24
C ILE A 94 4.77 0.22 15.57
N GLN A 95 5.39 0.85 16.56
CA GLN A 95 5.10 2.22 17.00
C GLN A 95 5.41 3.26 15.90
N THR A 96 6.37 2.95 15.03
CA THR A 96 6.84 3.84 13.94
C THR A 96 6.44 3.34 12.56
N ALA A 97 5.91 2.12 12.47
CA ALA A 97 5.59 1.51 11.20
C ALA A 97 4.44 2.26 10.51
N THR A 98 4.55 2.31 9.19
CA THR A 98 3.55 2.91 8.31
C THR A 98 2.82 1.82 7.53
N MET A 99 1.60 2.09 7.08
CA MET A 99 0.84 1.17 6.24
C MET A 99 0.00 1.92 5.23
N VAL A 100 -0.21 1.32 4.08
CA VAL A 100 -1.12 1.84 3.05
C VAL A 100 -2.52 1.28 3.25
N TYR A 101 -3.53 2.11 3.02
CA TYR A 101 -4.94 1.70 2.99
C TYR A 101 -5.47 1.87 1.56
N PRO A 102 -5.32 0.85 0.68
CA PRO A 102 -5.52 1.01 -0.75
C PRO A 102 -7.01 0.99 -1.13
N GLN A 103 -7.42 1.95 -1.94
CA GLN A 103 -8.72 1.97 -2.62
C GLN A 103 -8.60 1.32 -4.00
N LEU A 104 -9.74 0.88 -4.54
CA LEU A 104 -9.85 0.27 -5.86
C LEU A 104 -10.87 1.03 -6.71
N LEU A 105 -10.40 1.56 -7.84
CA LEU A 105 -11.23 2.09 -8.91
C LEU A 105 -11.37 1.03 -10.01
N ILE A 106 -12.61 0.70 -10.37
CA ILE A 106 -12.95 -0.32 -11.35
C ILE A 106 -13.47 0.36 -12.61
N LEU A 107 -12.88 0.01 -13.76
CA LEU A 107 -13.29 0.53 -15.07
C LEU A 107 -13.79 -0.58 -16.00
N ASP A 108 -14.69 -0.20 -16.90
CA ASP A 108 -15.17 -1.06 -17.98
C ASP A 108 -14.19 -1.10 -19.17
N LYS A 109 -14.55 -1.81 -20.24
CA LYS A 109 -13.74 -1.92 -21.47
C LYS A 109 -13.49 -0.57 -22.17
N SER A 110 -14.37 0.41 -21.96
CA SER A 110 -14.28 1.77 -22.52
C SER A 110 -13.54 2.72 -21.57
N LYS A 111 -12.91 2.19 -20.51
CA LYS A 111 -12.23 2.93 -19.44
C LYS A 111 -13.15 3.90 -18.68
N GLN A 112 -14.46 3.65 -18.69
CA GLN A 112 -15.43 4.39 -17.88
C GLN A 112 -15.49 3.80 -16.48
N VAL A 113 -15.73 4.66 -15.48
CA VAL A 113 -15.80 4.25 -14.09
C VAL A 113 -17.08 3.45 -13.83
N ILE A 114 -16.92 2.22 -13.34
CA ILE A 114 -18.02 1.40 -12.84
C ILE A 114 -18.23 1.66 -11.35
N LYS A 115 -17.15 1.59 -10.55
CA LYS A 115 -17.25 1.67 -9.09
C LYS A 115 -15.94 2.11 -8.43
N HIS A 116 -16.09 2.83 -7.33
CA HIS A 116 -15.03 3.05 -6.34
C HIS A 116 -15.28 2.16 -5.14
N LEU A 117 -14.29 1.35 -4.77
CA LEU A 117 -14.33 0.48 -3.61
C LEU A 117 -13.24 0.89 -2.62
N LYS A 118 -13.61 0.95 -1.35
CA LYS A 118 -12.68 1.07 -0.22
C LYS A 118 -12.62 -0.26 0.54
N PRO A 119 -11.50 -0.58 1.21
CA PRO A 119 -11.44 -1.77 2.05
C PRO A 119 -12.55 -1.75 3.11
N TYR A 120 -12.96 -2.93 3.58
CA TYR A 120 -13.94 -3.01 4.64
C TYR A 120 -13.40 -2.39 5.93
N GLU A 121 -14.17 -1.46 6.45
CA GLU A 121 -13.85 -0.59 7.57
C GLU A 121 -14.27 -1.26 8.88
N ALA A 122 -13.47 -2.21 9.37
CA ALA A 122 -13.70 -2.87 10.67
C ALA A 122 -13.24 -2.01 11.87
N TRP A 123 -13.54 -0.71 11.87
CA TRP A 123 -12.94 0.27 12.80
C TRP A 123 -13.17 -0.05 14.29
N GLN A 124 -14.30 -0.68 14.64
CA GLN A 124 -14.63 -0.93 16.05
C GLN A 124 -13.64 -1.89 16.73
N ASN A 125 -12.95 -2.76 15.97
CA ASN A 125 -12.02 -3.77 16.49
C ASN A 125 -10.64 -3.73 15.81
N GLY A 126 -10.30 -2.62 15.15
CA GLY A 126 -9.05 -2.47 14.41
C GLY A 126 -8.94 -3.34 13.13
N LEU A 127 -7.98 -3.01 12.28
CA LEU A 127 -7.73 -3.77 11.06
C LEU A 127 -7.14 -5.15 11.42
N PRO A 128 -7.71 -6.27 10.93
CA PRO A 128 -7.20 -7.61 11.22
C PRO A 128 -5.89 -7.83 10.45
N THR A 129 -4.76 -7.68 11.13
CA THR A 129 -3.43 -7.91 10.57
C THR A 129 -2.90 -9.30 10.92
N THR A 130 -2.02 -9.83 10.06
CA THR A 130 -1.33 -11.11 10.27
C THR A 130 0.10 -11.01 9.75
N LEU A 131 0.94 -11.98 10.11
CA LEU A 131 2.31 -12.11 9.59
C LEU A 131 2.33 -13.07 8.39
N ASP A 132 3.19 -12.79 7.40
CA ASP A 132 3.56 -13.78 6.38
C ASP A 132 4.66 -14.74 6.90
N LEU A 133 5.10 -15.68 6.04
CA LEU A 133 6.14 -16.65 6.40
C LEU A 133 7.51 -16.01 6.69
N ALA A 134 7.74 -14.80 6.19
CA ALA A 134 8.96 -14.03 6.45
C ALA A 134 8.81 -13.09 7.65
N GLY A 135 7.68 -13.14 8.37
CA GLY A 135 7.41 -12.29 9.52
C GLY A 135 6.98 -10.86 9.17
N ASN A 136 6.62 -10.57 7.92
CA ASN A 136 6.12 -9.25 7.56
C ASN A 136 4.65 -9.11 7.96
N LEU A 137 4.33 -8.06 8.72
CA LEU A 137 2.96 -7.71 9.05
C LEU A 137 2.21 -7.18 7.82
N TYR A 138 1.02 -7.70 7.57
CA TYR A 138 0.13 -7.18 6.53
C TYR A 138 -1.35 -7.19 6.93
N TYR A 139 -2.11 -6.31 6.28
CA TYR A 139 -3.57 -6.32 6.25
C TYR A 139 -4.05 -6.83 4.89
N LYS A 140 -4.93 -7.85 4.89
CA LYS A 140 -5.51 -8.41 3.66
C LYS A 140 -6.93 -7.91 3.44
N THR A 141 -7.15 -7.28 2.29
CA THR A 141 -8.47 -6.91 1.77
C THR A 141 -8.84 -7.83 0.62
N GLN A 142 -10.13 -8.14 0.46
CA GLN A 142 -10.65 -8.81 -0.72
C GLN A 142 -11.79 -7.98 -1.31
N PHE A 143 -11.71 -7.72 -2.61
CA PHE A 143 -12.75 -7.06 -3.37
C PHE A 143 -13.43 -8.06 -4.31
N THR A 144 -14.74 -7.96 -4.42
CA THR A 144 -15.53 -8.66 -5.43
C THR A 144 -15.60 -7.80 -6.68
N LEU A 145 -15.23 -8.37 -7.83
CA LEU A 145 -15.18 -7.67 -9.10
C LEU A 145 -16.47 -7.92 -9.88
N PRO A 146 -17.11 -6.87 -10.45
CA PRO A 146 -18.26 -7.04 -11.32
C PRO A 146 -17.83 -7.70 -12.64
N GLU A 147 -18.79 -8.28 -13.36
CA GLU A 147 -18.51 -9.07 -14.57
C GLU A 147 -17.97 -8.17 -15.70
N GLU A 148 -18.53 -6.97 -15.82
CA GLU A 148 -18.17 -5.95 -16.79
C GLU A 148 -16.82 -5.25 -16.50
N ALA A 149 -16.18 -5.53 -15.35
CA ALA A 149 -14.88 -4.96 -15.01
C ALA A 149 -13.79 -5.44 -15.99
N LYS A 150 -13.12 -4.49 -16.65
CA LYS A 150 -11.97 -4.77 -17.52
C LYS A 150 -10.66 -4.28 -16.94
N TYR A 151 -10.67 -3.15 -16.24
CA TYR A 151 -9.46 -2.54 -15.69
C TYR A 151 -9.62 -2.22 -14.21
N LEU A 152 -8.51 -2.35 -13.48
CA LEU A 152 -8.45 -2.14 -12.04
C LEU A 152 -7.33 -1.15 -11.74
N ILE A 153 -7.64 -0.12 -10.96
CA ILE A 153 -6.68 0.87 -10.49
C ILE A 153 -6.67 0.84 -8.97
N PHE A 154 -5.56 0.41 -8.40
CA PHE A 154 -5.31 0.45 -6.96
C PHE A 154 -4.56 1.73 -6.63
N TYR A 155 -5.10 2.55 -5.75
CA TYR A 155 -4.48 3.81 -5.36
C TYR A 155 -4.60 4.04 -3.86
N THR A 156 -3.87 5.00 -3.34
CA THR A 156 -3.91 5.39 -1.93
C THR A 156 -4.69 6.69 -1.75
N ASP A 157 -5.48 6.78 -0.69
CA ASP A 157 -6.07 8.07 -0.33
C ASP A 157 -5.06 8.88 0.48
N SER A 158 -4.38 9.81 -0.19
CA SER A 158 -3.35 10.62 0.47
C SER A 158 -3.92 11.62 1.48
N SER A 159 -5.24 11.84 1.53
CA SER A 159 -5.91 12.55 2.63
C SER A 159 -5.82 11.79 3.96
N LEU A 160 -5.49 10.50 3.93
CA LEU A 160 -5.27 9.67 5.10
C LEU A 160 -3.82 9.72 5.61
N ASN A 161 -2.89 10.35 4.90
CA ASN A 161 -1.48 10.39 5.31
C ASN A 161 -1.31 11.01 6.71
N ASN A 162 -0.45 10.39 7.51
CA ASN A 162 -0.21 10.71 8.92
C ASN A 162 -1.38 10.42 9.88
N LYS A 163 -2.56 10.00 9.40
CA LYS A 163 -3.63 9.53 10.29
C LYS A 163 -3.22 8.21 10.94
N LYS A 164 -3.66 7.98 12.16
CA LYS A 164 -3.45 6.71 12.87
C LYS A 164 -4.56 5.73 12.53
N THR A 165 -4.22 4.46 12.39
CA THR A 165 -5.19 3.36 12.32
C THR A 165 -4.88 2.35 13.40
N THR A 166 -5.93 1.82 14.03
CA THR A 166 -5.82 0.70 14.96
C THR A 166 -5.66 -0.59 14.17
N ILE A 167 -4.74 -1.45 14.60
CA ILE A 167 -4.59 -2.81 14.10
C ILE A 167 -4.81 -3.80 15.23
N ASN A 168 -5.33 -4.98 14.89
CA ASN A 168 -5.30 -6.14 15.78
C ASN A 168 -3.94 -6.82 15.63
N TRP A 169 -3.09 -6.63 16.64
CA TRP A 169 -1.78 -7.25 16.77
C TRP A 169 -1.92 -8.54 17.57
N ARG A 170 -1.69 -9.68 16.93
CA ARG A 170 -1.56 -10.96 17.64
C ARG A 170 -0.22 -10.98 18.36
N SER A 171 -0.24 -10.84 19.68
CA SER A 171 0.94 -11.08 20.51
C SER A 171 1.35 -12.54 20.42
N GLN A 172 2.66 -12.82 20.51
CA GLN A 172 3.20 -14.19 20.54
C GLN A 172 2.82 -14.94 21.83
N VAL A 173 2.32 -14.22 22.83
CA VAL A 173 1.67 -14.77 24.04
C VAL A 173 0.18 -14.47 23.92
N GLY A 174 -0.66 -15.51 23.97
CA GLY A 174 -2.07 -15.44 23.57
C GLY A 174 -2.85 -14.19 24.03
N GLY A 175 -3.53 -13.54 23.08
CA GLY A 175 -4.31 -12.31 23.30
C GLY A 175 -4.37 -11.45 22.04
N SER A 176 -5.44 -10.65 21.88
CA SER A 176 -5.48 -9.58 20.87
C SER A 176 -4.98 -8.29 21.52
N GLU A 177 -3.83 -7.79 21.10
CA GLU A 177 -3.37 -6.46 21.49
C GLU A 177 -3.74 -5.46 20.40
N TYR A 178 -4.23 -4.28 20.78
CA TYR A 178 -4.44 -3.21 19.82
C TYR A 178 -3.20 -2.33 19.76
N ARG A 179 -2.68 -2.13 18.54
CA ARG A 179 -1.56 -1.22 18.26
C ARG A 179 -2.01 -0.20 17.23
N GLN A 180 -1.29 0.92 17.16
CA GLN A 180 -1.54 1.95 16.16
C GLN A 180 -0.44 1.94 15.10
N LEU A 181 -0.84 2.00 13.84
CA LEU A 181 0.03 2.28 12.70
C LEU A 181 -0.26 3.67 12.14
N THR A 182 0.73 4.25 11.47
CA THR A 182 0.54 5.51 10.74
C THR A 182 0.19 5.21 9.28
N LEU A 183 -0.86 5.82 8.74
CA LEU A 183 -1.20 5.68 7.33
C LEU A 183 -0.26 6.51 6.46
N THR A 184 0.14 5.94 5.32
CA THR A 184 0.98 6.58 4.31
C THR A 184 0.51 6.24 2.89
N SER A 185 0.99 6.99 1.90
CA SER A 185 0.84 6.69 0.47
C SER A 185 1.91 5.73 -0.03
N PHE A 186 3.03 5.57 0.68
CA PHE A 186 4.16 4.76 0.23
C PHE A 186 4.42 3.56 1.16
N ALA A 187 4.05 2.38 0.67
CA ALA A 187 4.45 1.10 1.24
C ALA A 187 4.41 0.03 0.12
N LYS A 188 4.85 -1.18 0.44
CA LYS A 188 4.67 -2.31 -0.45
C LYS A 188 3.23 -2.82 -0.37
N ILE A 189 2.65 -3.13 -1.50
CA ILE A 189 1.39 -3.86 -1.57
C ILE A 189 1.52 -5.09 -2.46
N GLY A 190 0.85 -6.17 -2.09
CA GLY A 190 0.70 -7.37 -2.91
C GLY A 190 -0.70 -7.41 -3.53
N ILE A 191 -0.80 -7.79 -4.80
CA ILE A 191 -2.08 -7.99 -5.49
C ILE A 191 -2.15 -9.42 -6.00
N LYS A 192 -3.25 -10.12 -5.74
CA LYS A 192 -3.53 -11.47 -6.23
C LYS A 192 -4.95 -11.55 -6.77
N LEU A 193 -5.08 -11.80 -8.06
CA LEU A 193 -6.37 -12.04 -8.74
C LEU A 193 -6.78 -13.50 -8.55
N LEU A 194 -8.05 -13.73 -8.24
CA LEU A 194 -8.65 -15.06 -7.99
C LEU A 194 -9.82 -15.32 -8.93
#